data_AF-A0A317Z3K0-F1
#
_entry.id   AF-A0A317Z3K0-F1
#
_cell.length_a   1.000
_cell.length_b   1.000
_cell.length_c   1.000
_cell.angle_alpha   90.00
_cell.angle_beta   90.00
_cell.angle_gamma   90.00
#
_symmetry.space_group_name_H-M   'P 1'
#
loop_
_entity.id
_entity.type
_entity.pdbx_description
1 polymer ?
#
loop_
_entity_poly.entity_id
_entity_poly.type
_entity_poly.pdbx_seq_one_letter_code
_entity_poly.pdbx_strand_id
1 'polypeptide(L)'
;AINAESAVNQAEESQKTSNITQALVTVIGLSVLNFILIIGPLMIALGILFGIVLTSIAFLLTPFALVFKYYVLSEVILIEDVFAVMGWFGLGLILIVLLFFILKWSYIGFVKYLKWNVKLVKRGVSA
;
A
#
# COMPACT_ATOMS: atom_id res chain seq x y z
N ALA A 1 -23.35 -3.45 22.67
CA ALA A 1 -22.72 -4.42 21.76
C ALA A 1 -22.29 -5.62 22.60
N ILE A 2 -22.06 -6.79 22.02
CA ILE A 2 -21.62 -7.95 22.83
C ILE A 2 -20.13 -7.73 23.11
N ASN A 3 -19.83 -7.24 24.31
CA ASN A 3 -18.47 -7.06 24.80
C ASN A 3 -17.73 -8.39 24.75
N ALA A 4 -16.53 -8.41 24.15
CA ALA A 4 -15.69 -9.60 24.06
C ALA A 4 -15.46 -10.24 25.45
N GLU A 5 -15.40 -9.41 26.48
CA GLU A 5 -15.28 -9.82 27.89
C GLU A 5 -16.55 -10.51 28.42
N SER A 6 -17.74 -10.10 27.96
CA SER A 6 -19.00 -10.75 28.35
C SER A 6 -19.17 -12.13 27.70
N ALA A 7 -18.68 -12.31 26.47
CA ALA A 7 -18.72 -13.59 25.78
C ALA A 7 -17.75 -14.62 26.37
N VAL A 8 -16.59 -14.17 26.87
CA VAL A 8 -15.62 -15.03 27.57
C VAL A 8 -16.16 -15.48 28.93
N ASN A 9 -16.76 -14.56 29.70
CA ASN A 9 -17.34 -14.89 31.01
C ASN A 9 -18.53 -15.87 30.89
N GLN A 10 -19.36 -15.75 29.86
CA GLN A 10 -20.46 -16.71 29.60
C GLN A 10 -19.97 -18.11 29.17
N ALA A 11 -18.78 -18.20 28.58
CA ALA A 11 -18.16 -19.47 28.19
C ALA A 11 -17.48 -20.17 29.38
N GLU A 12 -17.00 -19.42 30.38
CA GLU A 12 -16.54 -20.00 31.65
C GLU A 12 -17.70 -20.53 32.50
N GLU A 13 -18.85 -19.86 32.50
CA GLU A 13 -20.03 -20.24 33.30
C GLU A 13 -20.86 -21.39 32.70
N SER A 14 -20.83 -21.56 31.36
CA SER A 14 -21.58 -22.60 30.67
C SER A 14 -20.63 -23.44 29.81
N GLN A 15 -20.37 -24.69 30.22
CA GLN A 15 -19.61 -25.69 29.45
C GLN A 15 -20.33 -26.14 28.16
N LYS A 16 -20.93 -25.22 27.39
CA LYS A 16 -21.57 -25.46 26.10
C LYS A 16 -20.61 -25.07 24.99
N THR A 17 -20.12 -26.07 24.28
CA THR A 17 -19.25 -25.97 23.10
C THR A 17 -19.73 -24.96 22.05
N SER A 18 -21.04 -24.74 21.91
CA SER A 18 -21.64 -23.74 21.00
C SER A 18 -21.21 -22.29 21.29
N ASN A 19 -21.03 -21.92 22.56
CA ASN A 19 -20.63 -20.57 22.96
C ASN A 19 -19.14 -20.35 22.68
N ILE A 20 -18.34 -21.41 22.83
CA ILE A 20 -16.90 -21.43 22.52
C ILE A 20 -16.67 -21.31 21.01
N THR A 21 -17.42 -22.03 20.16
CA THR A 21 -17.31 -21.87 18.69
C THR A 21 -17.73 -20.48 18.23
N GLN A 22 -18.79 -19.91 18.79
CA GLN A 22 -19.21 -18.55 18.45
C GLN A 22 -18.17 -17.50 18.88
N ALA A 23 -17.57 -17.65 20.06
CA ALA A 23 -16.47 -16.80 20.52
C ALA A 23 -15.24 -16.94 19.62
N LEU A 24 -14.86 -18.17 19.24
CA LEU A 24 -13.75 -18.45 18.31
C LEU A 24 -13.97 -17.80 16.94
N VAL A 25 -15.15 -17.99 16.33
CA VAL A 25 -15.49 -17.39 15.02
C VAL A 25 -15.45 -15.87 15.10
N THR A 26 -15.91 -15.29 16.21
CA THR A 26 -15.86 -13.84 16.42
C THR A 26 -14.43 -13.31 16.53
N VAL A 27 -13.57 -13.99 17.31
CA VAL A 27 -12.16 -13.60 17.46
C VAL A 27 -11.37 -13.76 16.16
N ILE A 28 -11.55 -14.88 15.45
CA ILE A 28 -10.92 -15.13 14.15
C ILE A 28 -11.42 -14.12 13.12
N GLY A 29 -12.74 -13.88 13.05
CA GLY A 29 -13.34 -12.90 12.15
C GLY A 29 -12.82 -11.49 12.40
N LEU A 30 -12.69 -11.09 13.66
CA LEU A 30 -12.11 -9.80 14.04
C LEU A 30 -10.63 -9.72 13.64
N SER A 31 -9.84 -10.77 13.88
CA SER A 31 -8.42 -10.83 13.53
C SER A 31 -8.20 -10.77 12.01
N VAL A 32 -8.97 -11.54 11.24
CA VAL A 32 -8.89 -11.59 9.77
C VAL A 32 -9.32 -10.27 9.14
N LEU A 33 -10.44 -9.69 9.61
CA LEU A 33 -10.88 -8.37 9.16
C LEU A 33 -9.83 -7.32 9.45
N ASN A 34 -9.24 -7.31 10.66
CA ASN A 34 -8.19 -6.36 11.02
C ASN A 34 -6.94 -6.52 10.14
N PHE A 35 -6.55 -7.75 9.83
CA PHE A 35 -5.42 -8.06 8.95
C PHE A 35 -5.66 -7.53 7.54
N ILE A 36 -6.80 -7.82 6.92
CA ILE A 36 -7.14 -7.36 5.57
C ILE A 36 -7.23 -5.82 5.54
N LEU A 37 -7.87 -5.24 6.54
CA LEU A 37 -8.06 -3.80 6.67
C LEU A 37 -6.74 -3.04 6.82
N ILE A 38 -5.74 -3.61 7.53
CA ILE A 38 -4.42 -2.99 7.72
C ILE A 38 -3.50 -3.26 6.53
N ILE A 39 -3.40 -4.52 6.09
CA ILE A 39 -2.45 -4.93 5.04
C ILE A 39 -2.92 -4.54 3.65
N GLY A 40 -4.22 -4.57 3.36
CA GLY A 40 -4.75 -4.20 2.04
C GLY A 40 -4.29 -2.81 1.58
N PRO A 41 -4.55 -1.74 2.35
CA PRO A 41 -4.07 -0.40 2.03
C PRO A 41 -2.54 -0.29 1.96
N LEU A 42 -1.82 -1.04 2.80
CA LEU A 42 -0.36 -1.11 2.80
C LEU A 42 0.18 -1.69 1.48
N MET A 43 -0.41 -2.78 1.01
CA MET A 43 -0.02 -3.43 -0.25
C MET A 43 -0.31 -2.52 -1.46
N ILE A 44 -1.45 -1.82 -1.46
CA ILE A 44 -1.76 -0.84 -2.50
C ILE A 44 -0.74 0.29 -2.51
N ALA A 45 -0.43 0.86 -1.35
CA ALA A 45 0.57 1.93 -1.23
C ALA A 45 1.95 1.46 -1.71
N LEU A 46 2.40 0.27 -1.28
CA LEU A 46 3.65 -0.31 -1.72
C LEU A 46 3.69 -0.55 -3.23
N GLY A 47 2.61 -1.07 -3.81
CA GLY A 47 2.51 -1.29 -5.26
C GLY A 47 2.64 0.01 -6.05
N ILE A 48 1.95 1.07 -5.63
CA ILE A 48 2.05 2.40 -6.26
C ILE A 48 3.47 2.94 -6.15
N LEU A 49 4.07 2.90 -4.96
CA LEU A 49 5.43 3.39 -4.75
C LEU A 49 6.43 2.64 -5.61
N PHE A 50 6.34 1.31 -5.63
CA PHE A 50 7.21 0.46 -6.42
C PHE A 50 7.07 0.73 -7.93
N GLY A 51 5.84 0.88 -8.41
CA GLY A 51 5.58 1.23 -9.81
C GLY A 51 6.19 2.58 -10.21
N ILE A 52 6.06 3.60 -9.38
CA ILE A 52 6.64 4.93 -9.64
C ILE A 52 8.17 4.86 -9.64
N VAL A 53 8.79 4.15 -8.69
CA VAL A 53 10.25 3.97 -8.65
C VAL A 53 10.74 3.29 -9.93
N LEU A 54 10.16 2.15 -10.29
CA LEU A 54 10.58 1.40 -11.48
C LEU A 54 10.42 2.22 -12.76
N THR A 55 9.28 2.89 -12.91
CA THR A 55 8.99 3.73 -14.08
C THR A 55 9.95 4.91 -14.15
N SER A 56 10.21 5.56 -13.02
CA SER A 56 11.15 6.69 -12.94
C SER A 56 12.57 6.27 -13.32
N ILE A 57 13.05 5.12 -12.80
CA ILE A 57 14.36 4.58 -13.17
C ILE A 57 14.41 4.26 -14.66
N ALA A 58 13.40 3.60 -15.21
CA ALA A 58 13.33 3.31 -16.64
C ALA A 58 13.42 4.58 -17.49
N PHE A 59 12.72 5.64 -17.07
CA PHE A 59 12.73 6.93 -17.77
C PHE A 59 14.06 7.68 -17.63
N LEU A 60 14.71 7.62 -16.46
CA LEU A 60 16.05 8.16 -16.25
C LEU A 60 17.11 7.51 -17.14
N LEU A 61 16.91 6.24 -17.52
CA LEU A 61 17.81 5.50 -18.38
C LEU A 61 17.59 5.76 -19.88
N THR A 62 16.54 6.49 -20.27
CA THR A 62 16.24 6.77 -21.68
C THR A 62 17.36 7.48 -22.46
N PRO A 63 18.25 8.32 -21.88
CA PRO A 63 19.39 8.86 -22.61
C PRO A 63 20.34 7.80 -23.17
N PHE A 64 20.45 6.64 -22.51
CA PHE A 64 21.25 5.52 -23.00
C PHE A 64 20.64 4.89 -24.26
N ALA A 65 19.36 5.08 -24.54
CA ALA A 65 18.72 4.60 -25.75
C ALA A 65 19.30 5.27 -27.01
N LEU A 66 19.69 6.54 -26.95
CA LEU A 66 20.36 7.23 -28.07
C LEU A 66 21.75 6.65 -28.34
N VAL A 67 22.49 6.37 -27.27
CA VAL A 67 23.81 5.72 -27.36
C VAL A 67 23.66 4.33 -27.98
N PHE A 68 22.69 3.55 -27.54
CA PHE A 68 22.40 2.24 -28.10
C PHE A 68 22.01 2.30 -29.58
N LYS A 69 21.12 3.24 -29.95
CA LYS A 69 20.69 3.44 -31.34
C LYS A 69 21.87 3.74 -32.27
N TYR A 70 22.75 4.65 -31.87
CA TYR A 70 23.88 5.06 -32.70
C TYR A 70 24.97 3.98 -32.78
N TYR A 71 25.40 3.43 -31.64
CA TYR A 71 26.56 2.53 -31.61
C TYR A 71 26.23 1.06 -31.89
N VAL A 72 25.02 0.60 -31.56
CA VAL A 72 24.64 -0.82 -31.69
C VAL A 72 23.79 -1.06 -32.93
N LEU A 73 22.77 -0.23 -33.15
CA LEU A 73 21.89 -0.37 -34.32
C LEU A 73 22.47 0.31 -35.57
N SER A 74 23.48 1.18 -35.42
CA SER A 74 24.05 1.99 -36.52
C SER A 74 23.00 2.85 -37.22
N GLU A 75 21.95 3.24 -36.50
CA GLU A 75 20.87 4.08 -37.02
C GLU A 75 21.18 5.56 -36.80
N VAL A 76 20.70 6.38 -37.75
CA VAL A 76 20.82 7.83 -37.63
C VAL A 76 19.90 8.32 -36.51
N ILE A 77 20.46 9.18 -35.64
CA ILE A 77 19.67 9.89 -34.63
C ILE A 77 18.93 11.02 -35.33
N LEU A 78 17.60 10.94 -35.31
CA LEU A 78 16.71 11.98 -35.80
C LEU A 78 16.38 12.95 -34.67
N ILE A 79 15.92 14.15 -35.03
CA ILE A 79 15.56 15.18 -34.05
C ILE A 79 14.41 14.70 -33.13
N GLU A 80 13.48 13.91 -33.66
CA GLU A 80 12.37 13.31 -32.92
C GLU A 80 12.84 12.36 -31.82
N ASP A 81 13.93 11.61 -32.04
CA ASP A 81 14.50 10.73 -31.02
C ASP A 81 15.03 11.53 -29.83
N VAL A 82 15.70 12.65 -30.12
CA VAL A 82 16.26 13.54 -29.09
C VAL A 82 15.15 14.18 -28.27
N PHE A 83 14.09 14.67 -28.93
CA PHE A 83 12.91 15.22 -28.24
C PHE A 83 12.19 14.17 -27.40
N ALA A 84 12.02 12.94 -27.92
CA ALA A 84 11.40 11.85 -27.18
C ALA A 84 12.21 11.53 -25.92
N VAL A 85 13.53 11.37 -26.04
CA VAL A 85 14.43 11.05 -24.92
C VAL A 85 14.44 12.17 -23.88
N MET A 86 14.52 13.43 -24.29
CA MET A 86 14.39 14.56 -23.37
C MET A 86 13.04 14.56 -22.65
N GLY A 87 11.95 14.30 -23.37
CA GLY A 87 10.60 14.24 -22.80
C GLY A 87 10.46 13.14 -21.75
N TRP A 88 10.88 11.91 -22.09
CA TRP A 88 10.84 10.78 -21.15
C TRP A 88 11.76 11.00 -19.95
N PHE A 89 12.98 11.46 -20.17
CA PHE A 89 13.92 11.79 -19.09
C PHE A 89 13.35 12.85 -18.13
N GLY A 90 12.77 13.92 -18.69
CA GLY A 90 12.10 14.97 -17.92
C GLY A 90 10.91 14.43 -17.10
N LEU A 91 10.07 13.59 -17.71
CA LEU A 91 9.00 12.89 -17.00
C LEU A 91 9.55 12.01 -15.87
N GLY A 92 10.66 11.32 -16.09
CA GLY A 92 11.36 10.53 -15.08
C GLY A 92 11.72 11.35 -13.85
N LEU A 93 12.26 12.56 -14.04
CA LEU A 93 12.59 13.49 -12.96
C LEU A 93 11.35 13.99 -12.22
N ILE A 94 10.27 14.32 -12.94
CA ILE A 94 8.99 14.74 -12.33
C ILE A 94 8.43 13.61 -11.46
N LEU A 95 8.53 12.35 -11.91
CA LEU A 95 8.09 11.19 -11.13
C LEU A 95 8.88 11.02 -9.82
N ILE A 96 10.18 11.35 -9.80
CA ILE A 96 10.97 11.34 -8.55
C ILE A 96 10.42 12.38 -7.57
N VAL A 97 10.15 13.60 -8.04
CA VAL A 97 9.58 14.66 -7.20
C VAL A 97 8.22 14.23 -6.66
N LEU A 98 7.36 13.69 -7.54
CA LEU A 98 6.05 13.17 -7.18
C LEU A 98 6.13 12.05 -6.13
N LEU A 99 7.14 11.17 -6.23
CA LEU A 99 7.39 10.10 -5.27
C LEU A 99 7.59 10.65 -3.86
N PHE A 100 8.38 11.71 -3.69
CA PHE A 100 8.59 12.33 -2.37
C PHE A 100 7.28 12.86 -1.77
N PHE A 101 6.41 13.46 -2.58
CA PHE A 101 5.09 13.90 -2.12
C PHE A 101 4.24 12.70 -1.69
N ILE A 102 4.17 11.65 -2.51
CA ILE A 102 3.36 10.46 -2.22
C ILE A 102 3.84 9.78 -0.94
N LEU A 103 5.14 9.63 -0.71
CA LEU A 103 5.68 9.08 0.55
C LEU A 103 5.19 9.86 1.77
N LYS A 104 5.27 11.19 1.72
CA LYS A 104 4.85 12.07 2.81
C LYS A 104 3.36 11.92 3.10
N TRP A 105 2.52 11.93 2.07
CA TRP A 105 1.07 11.76 2.22
C TRP A 105 0.68 10.35 2.67
N SER A 106 1.37 9.33 2.17
CA SER A 106 1.18 7.93 2.57
C SER A 106 1.41 7.75 4.06
N TYR A 107 2.49 8.32 4.61
CA TYR A 107 2.76 8.27 6.05
C TYR A 107 1.64 8.91 6.88
N ILE A 108 1.17 10.10 6.48
CA ILE A 108 0.08 10.81 7.18
C ILE A 108 -1.21 9.98 7.12
N GLY A 109 -1.52 9.41 5.94
CA GLY A 109 -2.67 8.53 5.73
C GLY A 109 -2.61 7.29 6.63
N PHE A 110 -1.46 6.63 6.68
CA PHE A 110 -1.25 5.43 7.49
C PHE A 110 -1.42 5.71 8.99
N VAL A 111 -0.82 6.78 9.50
CA VAL A 111 -0.98 7.17 10.91
C VAL A 111 -2.45 7.52 11.24
N LYS A 112 -3.14 8.23 10.34
CA LYS A 112 -4.57 8.56 10.52
C LYS A 112 -5.43 7.30 10.54
N TYR A 113 -5.12 6.36 9.64
CA TYR A 113 -5.80 5.08 9.54
C TYR A 113 -5.63 4.23 10.83
N LEU A 114 -4.39 4.07 11.31
CA LEU A 114 -4.12 3.35 12.56
C LEU A 114 -4.85 3.99 13.76
N LYS A 115 -4.85 5.33 13.86
CA LYS A 115 -5.58 6.04 14.92
C LYS A 115 -7.09 5.78 14.85
N TRP A 116 -7.66 5.69 13.65
CA TRP A 116 -9.08 5.39 13.47
C TRP A 116 -9.40 3.94 13.85
N ASN A 117 -8.56 2.98 13.46
CA ASN A 117 -8.70 1.57 13.81
C ASN A 117 -8.69 1.36 15.34
N VAL A 118 -7.71 1.95 16.06
CA VAL A 118 -7.65 1.88 17.52
C VAL A 118 -8.88 2.51 18.18
N LYS A 119 -9.39 3.64 17.64
CA LYS A 119 -10.61 4.28 18.16
C LYS A 119 -11.85 3.42 17.98
N LEU A 120 -11.98 2.72 16.86
CA LEU A 120 -13.09 1.79 16.61
C LEU A 120 -13.11 0.64 17.59
N VAL A 121 -11.95 -0.01 17.81
CA VAL A 121 -11.84 -1.13 18.76
C VAL A 121 -12.20 -0.66 20.17
N LYS A 122 -11.69 0.50 20.61
CA LYS A 122 -12.01 1.04 21.94
C LYS A 122 -13.50 1.40 22.11
N ARG A 123 -14.17 1.89 21.06
CA ARG A 123 -15.61 2.18 21.12
C ARG A 123 -16.47 0.93 21.21
N GLY A 124 -16.00 -0.20 20.68
CA GLY A 124 -16.68 -1.49 20.81
C GLY A 124 -16.65 -2.08 22.22
N VAL A 125 -15.72 -1.66 23.09
CA VAL A 125 -15.57 -2.16 24.48
C VAL A 125 -16.43 -1.37 25.49
N SER A 126 -16.86 -0.15 25.14
CA SER A 126 -17.66 0.72 26.02
C SER A 126 -19.16 0.76 25.69
N ALA A 127 -19.66 -0.12 24.81
CA ALA A 127 -21.06 -0.14 24.36
C ALA A 127 -21.65 -1.56 24.42
#